data_AF-A0A926LA37-F1
#
_entry.id   AF-A0A926LA37-F1
#
_cell.length_a   1.000
_cell.length_b   1.000
_cell.length_c   1.000
_cell.angle_alpha   90.00
_cell.angle_beta   90.00
_cell.angle_gamma   90.00
#
_symmetry.space_group_name_H-M   'P 1'
#
loop_
_entity.id
_entity.type
_entity.pdbx_description
1 polymer ?
#
loop_
_entity_poly.entity_id
_entity_poly.type
_entity_poly.pdbx_seq_one_letter_code
_entity_poly.pdbx_strand_id
1 'polypeptide(L)'
;MSTCSICPRSADDGQHACPRHAAELRAWLTELPRQEKLLSLFLAPASRPHAGRLGGTGRATAPVPVDLRVLNLLVGPGHYEPVPGSDDDGQPPIAARLGAWAGHIAYHYPAATRDPYGTAHTVPCAQAWPRRGGETITGWCNWLLAYLPYALTLPLIADFHRQLGDLIDHVRDLTHAVPRRHYMTAPCPGCGEFDLARTDGQDGVTCQDCGHHLTLDAYDEHAARLLRAYQEGAAADGAAA
;
A
#
# COMPACT_ATOMS: atom_id res chain seq x y z
N MET A 1 -8.64 -8.47 22.21
CA MET A 1 -9.12 -8.18 20.85
C MET A 1 -9.60 -6.74 20.77
N SER A 2 -8.92 -5.91 19.99
CA SER A 2 -9.34 -4.55 19.65
C SER A 2 -10.22 -4.57 18.40
N THR A 3 -11.07 -3.55 18.22
CA THR A 3 -11.79 -3.32 16.97
C THR A 3 -10.89 -2.55 16.00
N CYS A 4 -10.91 -2.91 14.72
CA CYS A 4 -10.22 -2.14 13.70
C CYS A 4 -10.82 -0.73 13.59
N SER A 5 -9.96 0.28 13.51
CA SER A 5 -10.35 1.69 13.35
C SER A 5 -10.89 2.04 11.96
N ILE A 6 -10.71 1.15 10.97
CA ILE A 6 -11.07 1.37 9.56
C ILE A 6 -12.34 0.59 9.18
N CYS A 7 -12.61 -0.57 9.80
CA CYS A 7 -13.77 -1.41 9.50
C CYS A 7 -14.27 -2.16 10.73
N PRO A 8 -15.47 -2.75 10.71
CA PRO A 8 -16.05 -3.42 11.89
C PRO A 8 -15.39 -4.77 12.26
N ARG A 9 -14.27 -5.15 11.62
CA ARG A 9 -13.57 -6.43 11.90
C ARG A 9 -12.65 -6.30 13.13
N SER A 10 -12.31 -7.44 13.73
CA SER A 10 -11.34 -7.49 14.83
C SER A 10 -9.92 -7.21 14.33
N ALA A 11 -9.15 -6.53 15.17
CA ALA A 11 -7.71 -6.36 15.03
C ALA A 11 -6.97 -7.24 16.05
N ASP A 12 -5.69 -7.53 15.75
CA ASP A 12 -4.81 -8.27 16.66
C ASP A 12 -4.57 -7.46 17.94
N ASP A 13 -4.22 -8.14 19.02
CA ASP A 13 -4.02 -7.48 20.32
C ASP A 13 -2.95 -6.38 20.24
N GLY A 14 -3.35 -5.16 20.64
CA GLY A 14 -2.50 -3.97 20.61
C GLY A 14 -2.42 -3.27 19.25
N GLN A 15 -3.09 -3.78 18.21
CA GLN A 15 -3.17 -3.12 16.90
C GLN A 15 -4.51 -2.40 16.73
N HIS A 16 -4.49 -1.31 15.95
CA HIS A 16 -5.66 -0.51 15.57
C HIS A 16 -6.15 -0.81 14.15
N ALA A 17 -5.47 -1.67 13.39
CA ALA A 17 -5.86 -2.09 12.05
C ALA A 17 -5.92 -3.62 11.96
N CYS A 18 -6.91 -4.15 11.24
CA CYS A 18 -7.04 -5.59 11.02
C CYS A 18 -5.99 -6.09 10.00
N PRO A 19 -5.72 -7.42 9.96
CA PRO A 19 -4.73 -8.00 9.06
C PRO A 19 -4.92 -7.61 7.59
N ARG A 20 -6.17 -7.45 7.14
CA ARG A 20 -6.50 -6.98 5.79
C ARG A 20 -5.96 -5.58 5.51
N HIS A 21 -6.27 -4.59 6.35
CA HIS A 21 -5.81 -3.22 6.13
C HIS A 21 -4.30 -3.09 6.33
N ALA A 22 -3.70 -3.90 7.21
CA ALA A 22 -2.26 -4.01 7.31
C ALA A 22 -1.62 -4.53 6.01
N ALA A 23 -2.22 -5.54 5.37
CA ALA A 23 -1.77 -6.05 4.08
C ALA A 23 -1.97 -5.04 2.93
N GLU A 24 -3.10 -4.31 2.93
CA GLU A 24 -3.35 -3.23 1.96
C GLU A 24 -2.29 -2.13 2.05
N LEU A 25 -1.97 -1.65 3.27
CA LEU A 25 -0.90 -0.66 3.49
C LEU A 25 0.45 -1.15 2.96
N ARG A 26 0.82 -2.42 3.23
CA ARG A 26 2.07 -3.01 2.70
C ARG A 26 2.10 -3.02 1.18
N ALA A 27 0.98 -3.39 0.57
CA ALA A 27 0.87 -3.45 -0.88
C ALA A 27 0.99 -2.06 -1.52
N TRP A 28 0.32 -1.06 -0.97
CA TRP A 28 0.40 0.33 -1.43
C TRP A 28 1.83 0.88 -1.33
N LEU A 29 2.50 0.69 -0.19
CA LEU A 29 3.89 1.12 -0.02
C LEU A 29 4.86 0.39 -0.95
N THR A 30 4.57 -0.87 -1.31
CA THR A 30 5.39 -1.66 -2.25
C THR A 30 5.10 -1.27 -3.71
N GLU A 31 3.88 -0.82 -4.00
CA GLU A 31 3.43 -0.40 -5.32
C GLU A 31 3.98 0.98 -5.71
N LEU A 32 4.03 1.93 -4.77
CA LEU A 32 4.42 3.32 -5.04
C LEU A 32 5.75 3.48 -5.80
N PRO A 33 6.85 2.79 -5.45
CA PRO A 33 8.10 2.87 -6.22
C PRO A 33 7.98 2.41 -7.67
N ARG A 34 7.03 1.52 -7.99
CA ARG A 34 6.74 1.11 -9.38
C ARG A 34 5.92 2.16 -10.09
N GLN A 35 4.95 2.76 -9.41
CA GLN A 35 4.16 3.86 -9.94
C GLN A 35 5.01 5.11 -10.21
N GLU A 36 5.98 5.42 -9.35
CA GLU A 36 6.97 6.50 -9.57
C GLU A 36 7.67 6.36 -10.93
N LYS A 37 8.08 5.14 -11.29
CA LYS A 37 8.70 4.86 -12.60
C LYS A 37 7.73 5.12 -13.75
N LEU A 38 6.46 4.71 -13.61
CA LEU A 38 5.44 4.99 -14.62
C LEU A 38 5.17 6.49 -14.75
N LEU A 39 5.01 7.20 -13.63
CA LEU A 39 4.81 8.64 -13.58
C LEU A 39 5.98 9.40 -14.23
N SER A 40 7.24 8.97 -14.04
CA SER A 40 8.39 9.61 -14.69
C SER A 40 8.33 9.59 -16.22
N LEU A 41 7.62 8.63 -16.83
CA LEU A 41 7.41 8.59 -18.28
C LEU A 41 6.51 9.75 -18.76
N PHE A 42 5.68 10.31 -17.87
CA PHE A 42 4.85 11.49 -18.16
C PHE A 42 5.63 12.81 -18.09
N LEU A 43 6.87 12.79 -17.57
CA LEU A 43 7.76 13.96 -17.54
C LEU A 43 8.57 14.14 -18.83
N ALA A 44 8.74 13.09 -19.63
CA ALA A 44 9.46 13.20 -20.89
C ALA A 44 8.56 13.82 -21.98
N PRO A 45 8.91 14.97 -22.58
CA PRO A 45 8.11 15.58 -23.64
C PRO A 45 7.98 14.60 -24.82
N ALA A 46 6.75 14.40 -25.32
CA ALA A 46 6.52 13.49 -26.44
C ALA A 46 7.22 14.04 -27.69
N SER A 47 8.15 13.26 -28.25
CA SER A 47 8.91 13.68 -29.44
C SER A 47 8.07 13.72 -30.72
N ARG A 48 6.85 13.16 -30.71
CA ARG A 48 5.93 13.14 -31.86
C ARG A 48 4.45 13.27 -31.43
N PRO A 49 3.59 13.94 -32.23
CA PRO A 49 2.16 14.13 -31.95
C PRO A 49 1.29 12.85 -31.84
N HIS A 50 1.87 11.67 -32.11
CA HIS A 50 1.16 10.37 -32.11
C HIS A 50 1.90 9.25 -31.39
N ALA A 51 2.96 9.55 -30.63
CA ALA A 51 3.59 8.56 -29.77
C ALA A 51 2.64 8.31 -28.57
N GLY A 52 1.74 7.35 -28.73
CA GLY A 52 0.66 7.04 -27.80
C GLY A 52 1.14 6.98 -26.36
N ARG A 53 0.78 8.00 -25.58
CA ARG A 53 0.82 7.95 -24.12
C ARG A 53 -0.39 7.18 -23.62
N LEU A 54 -0.20 6.47 -22.51
CA LEU A 54 -1.28 6.03 -21.64
C LEU A 54 -2.04 7.29 -21.18
N GLY A 55 -3.35 7.40 -21.43
CA GLY A 55 -4.18 8.55 -21.01
C GLY A 55 -4.53 9.59 -22.10
N GLY A 56 -4.69 9.17 -23.35
CA GLY A 56 -4.84 10.04 -24.53
C GLY A 56 -5.94 11.11 -24.47
N THR A 57 -5.53 12.37 -24.25
CA THR A 57 -6.27 13.59 -24.61
C THR A 57 -5.44 14.53 -25.52
N GLY A 58 -4.39 14.02 -26.15
CA GLY A 58 -3.49 14.81 -27.00
C GLY A 58 -4.13 15.23 -28.33
N ARG A 59 -4.15 16.54 -28.61
CA ARG A 59 -4.53 17.13 -29.92
C ARG A 59 -3.46 16.80 -30.97
N ALA A 60 -3.90 16.53 -32.20
CA ALA A 60 -3.11 15.96 -33.30
C ALA A 60 -1.92 16.79 -33.83
N THR A 61 -1.67 18.01 -33.34
CA THR A 61 -0.77 18.96 -34.03
C THR A 61 0.28 19.65 -33.16
N ALA A 62 0.33 19.41 -31.84
CA ALA A 62 1.36 19.98 -30.97
C ALA A 62 2.02 18.89 -30.11
N PRO A 63 3.33 18.98 -29.83
CA PRO A 63 3.94 18.15 -28.79
C PRO A 63 3.18 18.39 -27.49
N VAL A 64 2.66 17.31 -26.90
CA VAL A 64 1.88 17.40 -25.67
C VAL A 64 2.83 17.89 -24.57
N PRO A 65 2.53 19.03 -23.92
CA PRO A 65 3.36 19.52 -22.82
C PRO A 65 3.41 18.48 -21.70
N VAL A 66 4.44 18.55 -20.85
CA VAL A 66 4.53 17.73 -19.64
C VAL A 66 3.22 17.84 -18.86
N ASP A 67 2.72 16.72 -18.33
CA ASP A 67 1.52 16.75 -17.49
C ASP A 67 1.88 17.45 -16.19
N LEU A 68 1.37 18.69 -16.02
CA LEU A 68 1.70 19.54 -14.87
C LEU A 68 1.24 18.90 -13.55
N ARG A 69 0.20 18.07 -13.58
CA ARG A 69 -0.25 17.32 -12.39
C ARG A 69 0.83 16.34 -11.92
N VAL A 70 1.45 15.63 -12.86
CA VAL A 70 2.56 14.70 -12.56
C VAL A 70 3.81 15.44 -12.11
N LEU A 71 4.08 16.61 -12.70
CA LEU A 71 5.19 17.46 -12.28
C LEU A 71 5.02 17.93 -10.83
N ASN A 72 3.85 18.42 -10.45
CA ASN A 72 3.55 18.82 -9.08
C ASN A 72 3.68 17.63 -8.11
N LEU A 73 3.17 16.47 -8.52
CA LEU A 73 3.15 15.27 -7.69
C LEU A 73 4.56 14.68 -7.41
N LEU A 74 5.47 14.75 -8.39
CA LEU A 74 6.83 14.18 -8.29
C LEU A 74 7.92 15.18 -7.90
N VAL A 75 7.87 16.40 -8.43
CA VAL A 75 8.97 17.39 -8.38
C VAL A 75 8.64 18.56 -7.45
N GLY A 76 7.40 18.64 -6.95
CA GLY A 76 7.03 19.70 -6.02
C GLY A 76 7.91 19.74 -4.76
N PRO A 77 8.06 20.92 -4.14
CA PRO A 77 8.95 21.11 -3.01
C PRO A 77 8.62 20.15 -1.85
N GLY A 78 9.65 19.70 -1.13
CA GLY A 78 9.50 18.80 0.03
C GLY A 78 8.65 19.39 1.18
N HIS A 79 8.42 20.71 1.15
CA HIS A 79 7.46 21.41 1.99
C HIS A 79 6.36 21.99 1.10
N TYR A 80 5.16 21.43 1.22
CA TYR A 80 3.99 21.90 0.49
C TYR A 80 3.23 22.92 1.33
N GLU A 81 3.15 24.15 0.82
CA GLU A 81 2.27 25.20 1.34
C GLU A 81 1.33 25.60 0.20
N PRO A 82 0.02 25.32 0.31
CA PRO A 82 -0.93 25.65 -0.75
C PRO A 82 -0.99 27.17 -0.91
N VAL A 83 -0.70 27.67 -2.12
CA VAL A 83 -0.76 29.10 -2.42
C VAL A 83 -2.20 29.46 -2.81
N PRO A 84 -2.90 30.35 -2.09
CA PRO A 84 -4.26 30.73 -2.45
C PRO A 84 -4.33 31.35 -3.85
N GLY A 85 -5.19 30.80 -4.71
CA GLY A 85 -5.46 31.33 -6.05
C GLY A 85 -4.53 30.83 -7.18
N SER A 86 -3.68 29.83 -6.93
CA SER A 86 -2.98 29.10 -7.99
C SER A 86 -3.86 28.00 -8.60
N ASP A 87 -3.51 27.54 -9.81
CA ASP A 87 -4.07 26.32 -10.43
C ASP A 87 -3.57 25.03 -9.76
N ASP A 88 -3.18 25.11 -8.50
CA ASP A 88 -2.74 23.98 -7.70
C ASP A 88 -3.97 23.18 -7.25
N ASP A 89 -3.93 21.87 -7.44
CA ASP A 89 -5.03 20.96 -7.09
C ASP A 89 -5.08 20.67 -5.58
N GLY A 90 -4.20 21.30 -4.80
CA GLY A 90 -4.17 21.17 -3.35
C GLY A 90 -3.43 19.92 -2.87
N GLN A 91 -2.89 19.10 -3.80
CA GLN A 91 -2.29 17.81 -3.44
C GLN A 91 -0.79 17.98 -3.15
N PRO A 92 -0.33 17.65 -1.92
CA PRO A 92 1.09 17.65 -1.62
C PRO A 92 1.84 16.60 -2.46
N PRO A 93 3.11 16.87 -2.81
CA PRO A 93 3.96 15.90 -3.51
C PRO A 93 4.08 14.57 -2.75
N ILE A 94 4.26 13.46 -3.48
CA ILE A 94 4.30 12.12 -2.89
C ILE A 94 5.36 12.04 -1.79
N ALA A 95 6.58 12.50 -2.09
CA ALA A 95 7.69 12.45 -1.15
C ALA A 95 7.41 13.28 0.11
N ALA A 96 6.77 14.45 -0.02
CA ALA A 96 6.40 15.31 1.10
C ALA A 96 5.35 14.63 2.00
N ARG A 97 4.30 14.02 1.41
CA ARG A 97 3.28 13.29 2.17
C ARG A 97 3.87 12.09 2.92
N LEU A 98 4.71 11.29 2.26
CA LEU A 98 5.35 10.13 2.89
C LEU A 98 6.34 10.55 3.98
N GLY A 99 7.13 11.60 3.75
CA GLY A 99 8.05 12.16 4.73
C GLY A 99 7.32 12.73 5.96
N ALA A 100 6.19 13.40 5.77
CA ALA A 100 5.35 13.90 6.87
C ALA A 100 4.82 12.76 7.74
N TRP A 101 4.29 11.69 7.13
CA TRP A 101 3.85 10.50 7.87
C TRP A 101 5.01 9.79 8.58
N ALA A 102 6.16 9.68 7.92
CA ALA A 102 7.35 9.09 8.54
C ALA A 102 7.79 9.91 9.77
N GLY A 103 7.83 11.24 9.65
CA GLY A 103 8.13 12.14 10.76
C GLY A 103 7.12 12.02 11.89
N HIS A 104 5.82 11.93 11.57
CA HIS A 104 4.77 11.76 12.57
C HIS A 104 4.86 10.42 13.31
N ILE A 105 5.11 9.31 12.60
CA ILE A 105 5.34 7.99 13.21
C ILE A 105 6.61 8.02 14.07
N ALA A 106 7.69 8.64 13.59
CA ALA A 106 8.93 8.77 14.35
C ALA A 106 8.73 9.58 15.64
N TYR A 107 7.92 10.64 15.60
CA TYR A 107 7.58 11.43 16.78
C TYR A 107 6.91 10.58 17.87
N HIS A 108 6.10 9.59 17.50
CA HIS A 108 5.52 8.67 18.47
C HIS A 108 6.47 7.54 18.90
N TYR A 109 7.44 7.18 18.05
CA TYR A 109 8.35 6.07 18.29
C TYR A 109 9.29 6.33 19.48
N PRO A 110 9.28 5.49 20.53
CA PRO A 110 10.19 5.63 21.66
C PRO A 110 11.59 5.16 21.26
N ALA A 111 12.53 6.09 21.12
CA ALA A 111 13.94 5.74 20.94
C ALA A 111 14.60 5.56 22.31
N ALA A 112 15.13 4.36 22.56
CA ALA A 112 15.97 4.12 23.72
C ALA A 112 17.44 4.44 23.37
N THR A 113 18.05 5.36 24.09
CA THR A 113 19.49 5.61 24.05
C THR A 113 20.08 5.23 25.40
N ARG A 114 21.37 4.85 25.44
CA ARG A 114 22.09 4.68 26.71
C ARG A 114 23.09 5.79 26.83
N ASP A 115 23.11 6.44 28.00
CA ASP A 115 24.16 7.39 28.31
C ASP A 115 25.51 6.67 28.55
N PRO A 116 26.64 7.39 28.61
CA PRO A 116 27.95 6.81 28.92
C PRO A 116 28.02 6.11 30.28
N TYR A 117 27.05 6.33 31.18
CA TYR A 117 26.95 5.73 32.50
C TYR A 117 26.04 4.48 32.53
N GLY A 118 25.46 4.11 31.40
CA GLY A 118 24.61 2.92 31.24
C GLY A 118 23.13 3.14 31.53
N THR A 119 22.69 4.35 31.86
CA THR A 119 21.26 4.68 32.06
C THR A 119 20.55 4.68 30.72
N ALA A 120 19.42 3.97 30.64
CA ALA A 120 18.56 3.98 29.46
C ALA A 120 17.63 5.20 29.51
N HIS A 121 17.75 6.07 28.52
CA HIS A 121 16.87 7.20 28.28
C HIS A 121 15.91 6.84 27.16
N THR A 122 14.61 7.05 27.36
CA THR A 122 13.62 6.91 26.28
C THR A 122 13.14 8.29 25.88
N VAL A 123 13.42 8.67 24.64
CA VAL A 123 13.06 9.98 24.08
C VAL A 123 12.39 9.74 22.73
N PRO A 124 11.34 10.50 22.36
CA PRO A 124 10.84 10.51 21.00
C PRO A 124 11.95 10.68 19.97
N CYS A 125 11.88 9.96 18.85
CA CYS A 125 12.77 10.23 17.73
C CYS A 125 12.52 11.67 17.24
N ALA A 126 13.57 12.50 17.23
CA ALA A 126 13.47 13.88 16.78
C ALA A 126 13.07 13.99 15.29
N GLN A 127 13.44 13.00 14.46
CA GLN A 127 13.15 12.98 13.03
C GLN A 127 13.24 11.55 12.46
N ALA A 128 12.47 11.29 11.39
CA ALA A 128 12.60 10.08 10.58
C ALA A 128 13.78 10.20 9.61
N TRP A 129 14.60 9.15 9.53
CA TRP A 129 15.79 9.13 8.68
C TRP A 129 15.75 7.93 7.71
N PRO A 130 15.43 8.13 6.42
CA PRO A 130 15.48 7.07 5.42
C PRO A 130 16.95 6.74 5.07
N ARG A 131 17.57 5.84 5.85
CA ARG A 131 18.99 5.47 5.70
C ARG A 131 19.33 4.86 4.34
N ARG A 132 18.36 4.19 3.69
CA ARG A 132 18.53 3.54 2.38
C ARG A 132 17.73 4.30 1.33
N GLY A 133 18.41 4.92 0.38
CA GLY A 133 17.77 5.61 -0.75
C GLY A 133 17.50 7.10 -0.56
N GLY A 134 17.88 7.69 0.59
CA GLY A 134 17.70 9.12 0.87
C GLY A 134 16.23 9.52 0.98
N GLU A 135 15.95 10.82 0.89
CA GLU A 135 14.58 11.40 0.94
C GLU A 135 13.82 11.23 -0.39
N THR A 136 13.90 10.04 -0.98
CA THR A 136 13.19 9.66 -2.20
C THR A 136 11.89 8.93 -1.88
N ILE A 137 10.96 8.84 -2.83
CA ILE A 137 9.71 8.07 -2.67
C ILE A 137 10.03 6.63 -2.24
N THR A 138 10.97 5.99 -2.93
CA THR A 138 11.46 4.65 -2.59
C THR A 138 12.06 4.58 -1.18
N GLY A 139 12.89 5.56 -0.79
CA GLY A 139 13.48 5.61 0.55
C GLY A 139 12.43 5.72 1.66
N TRP A 140 11.43 6.60 1.47
CA TRP A 140 10.33 6.75 2.42
C TRP A 140 9.42 5.53 2.49
N CYS A 141 9.08 4.91 1.35
CA CYS A 141 8.28 3.68 1.35
C CYS A 141 8.98 2.55 2.10
N ASN A 142 10.30 2.38 1.89
CA ASN A 142 11.10 1.38 2.62
C ASN A 142 11.12 1.66 4.13
N TRP A 143 11.27 2.92 4.52
CA TRP A 143 11.21 3.32 5.93
C TRP A 143 9.84 3.00 6.53
N LEU A 144 8.75 3.42 5.88
CA LEU A 144 7.39 3.19 6.34
C LEU A 144 7.06 1.70 6.44
N LEU A 145 7.50 0.88 5.48
CA LEU A 145 7.35 -0.57 5.53
C LEU A 145 8.06 -1.18 6.74
N ALA A 146 9.28 -0.73 7.04
CA ALA A 146 10.05 -1.23 8.18
C ALA A 146 9.39 -0.88 9.54
N TYR A 147 8.78 0.30 9.63
CA TYR A 147 8.10 0.78 10.84
C TYR A 147 6.60 0.49 10.87
N LEU A 148 6.04 -0.13 9.82
CA LEU A 148 4.61 -0.43 9.75
C LEU A 148 4.12 -1.27 10.93
N PRO A 149 4.81 -2.33 11.42
CA PRO A 149 4.36 -3.08 12.60
C PRO A 149 4.12 -2.20 13.82
N TYR A 150 4.94 -1.16 14.00
CA TYR A 150 4.75 -0.16 15.05
C TYR A 150 3.62 0.82 14.71
N ALA A 151 3.55 1.32 13.47
CA ALA A 151 2.49 2.23 13.07
C ALA A 151 1.07 1.62 13.25
N LEU A 152 0.94 0.30 13.08
CA LEU A 152 -0.31 -0.44 13.32
C LEU A 152 -0.77 -0.38 14.78
N THR A 153 0.12 -0.09 15.75
CA THR A 153 -0.23 0.08 17.18
C THR A 153 -0.60 1.52 17.54
N LEU A 154 -0.57 2.44 16.59
CA LEU A 154 -0.93 3.84 16.82
C LEU A 154 -2.41 4.10 16.44
N PRO A 155 -3.11 4.99 17.17
CA PRO A 155 -4.51 5.32 16.88
C PRO A 155 -4.69 6.09 15.55
N LEU A 156 -3.60 6.68 15.03
CA LEU A 156 -3.56 7.43 13.76
C LEU A 156 -3.58 6.55 12.50
N ILE A 157 -3.58 5.22 12.64
CA ILE A 157 -3.47 4.31 11.49
C ILE A 157 -4.62 4.47 10.49
N ALA A 158 -5.82 4.86 10.94
CA ALA A 158 -6.95 5.10 10.05
C ALA A 158 -6.73 6.30 9.13
N ASP A 159 -6.16 7.39 9.66
CA ASP A 159 -5.82 8.56 8.85
C ASP A 159 -4.67 8.25 7.88
N PHE A 160 -3.68 7.47 8.33
CA PHE A 160 -2.60 7.03 7.44
C PHE A 160 -3.13 6.17 6.30
N HIS A 161 -3.99 5.21 6.61
CA HIS A 161 -4.65 4.36 5.61
C HIS A 161 -5.46 5.18 4.61
N ARG A 162 -6.33 6.07 5.08
CA ARG A 162 -7.14 6.94 4.22
C ARG A 162 -6.28 7.79 3.29
N GLN A 163 -5.32 8.53 3.83
CA GLN A 163 -4.49 9.45 3.03
C GLN A 163 -3.57 8.73 2.03
N LEU A 164 -3.11 7.52 2.37
CA LEU A 164 -2.33 6.69 1.47
C LEU A 164 -3.22 6.06 0.39
N GLY A 165 -4.44 5.65 0.74
CA GLY A 165 -5.46 5.17 -0.19
C GLY A 165 -5.83 6.24 -1.22
N ASP A 166 -6.17 7.45 -0.76
CA ASP A 166 -6.47 8.59 -1.62
C ASP A 166 -5.30 8.90 -2.59
N LEU A 167 -4.06 8.81 -2.09
CA LEU A 167 -2.87 8.99 -2.92
C LEU A 167 -2.75 7.91 -4.00
N ILE A 168 -2.92 6.64 -3.61
CA ILE A 168 -2.83 5.51 -4.54
C ILE A 168 -3.90 5.58 -5.61
N ASP A 169 -5.13 5.89 -5.23
CA ASP A 169 -6.24 5.98 -6.18
C ASP A 169 -6.01 7.11 -7.18
N HIS A 170 -5.52 8.26 -6.72
CA HIS A 170 -5.11 9.36 -7.59
C HIS A 170 -3.97 8.96 -8.55
N VAL A 171 -2.93 8.30 -8.03
CA VAL A 171 -1.80 7.83 -8.86
C VAL A 171 -2.27 6.81 -9.92
N ARG A 172 -3.15 5.87 -9.54
CA ARG A 172 -3.70 4.87 -10.47
C ARG A 172 -4.63 5.47 -11.51
N ASP A 173 -5.37 6.52 -11.17
CA ASP A 173 -6.16 7.27 -12.15
C ASP A 173 -5.26 7.91 -13.21
N LEU A 174 -4.13 8.50 -12.80
CA LEU A 174 -3.15 9.09 -13.71
C LEU A 174 -2.41 8.05 -14.57
N THR A 175 -1.97 6.93 -13.98
CA THR A 175 -1.17 5.92 -14.69
C THR A 175 -2.02 4.89 -15.43
N HIS A 176 -3.32 4.81 -15.11
CA HIS A 176 -4.23 3.71 -15.49
C HIS A 176 -3.70 2.31 -15.13
N ALA A 177 -2.71 2.22 -14.23
CA ALA A 177 -2.09 0.98 -13.83
C ALA A 177 -2.76 0.43 -12.56
N VAL A 178 -3.87 -0.29 -12.75
CA VAL A 178 -4.65 -0.91 -11.66
C VAL A 178 -4.18 -2.35 -11.43
N PRO A 179 -3.86 -2.76 -10.18
CA PRO A 179 -3.56 -4.15 -9.85
C PRO A 179 -4.71 -5.09 -10.22
N ARG A 180 -4.40 -6.22 -10.87
CA ARG A 180 -5.44 -7.20 -11.20
C ARG A 180 -5.75 -8.07 -9.98
N ARG A 181 -6.99 -8.54 -9.93
CA ARG A 181 -7.47 -9.51 -8.94
C ARG A 181 -7.61 -10.87 -9.59
N HIS A 182 -7.11 -11.88 -8.91
CA HIS A 182 -7.14 -13.27 -9.30
C HIS A 182 -7.96 -14.04 -8.26
N TYR A 183 -9.17 -14.47 -8.64
CA TYR A 183 -10.00 -15.29 -7.78
C TYR A 183 -9.39 -16.69 -7.65
N MET A 184 -9.43 -17.19 -6.42
CA MET A 184 -8.86 -18.45 -6.03
C MET A 184 -9.92 -19.56 -6.08
N THR A 185 -9.48 -20.80 -6.27
CA THR A 185 -10.38 -21.93 -6.51
C THR A 185 -10.88 -22.58 -5.23
N ALA A 186 -10.14 -22.50 -4.13
CA ALA A 186 -10.57 -23.04 -2.85
C ALA A 186 -11.52 -22.06 -2.12
N PRO A 187 -12.56 -22.55 -1.41
CA PRO A 187 -13.39 -21.74 -0.55
C PRO A 187 -12.61 -21.20 0.66
N CYS A 188 -13.05 -20.07 1.19
CA CYS A 188 -12.49 -19.47 2.39
C CYS A 188 -12.61 -20.41 3.60
N PRO A 189 -11.53 -20.72 4.35
CA PRO A 189 -11.64 -21.54 5.56
C PRO A 189 -12.37 -20.84 6.71
N GLY A 190 -12.53 -19.51 6.66
CA GLY A 190 -13.23 -18.73 7.67
C GLY A 190 -14.76 -18.72 7.51
N CYS A 191 -15.27 -18.58 6.28
CA CYS A 191 -16.72 -18.47 6.01
C CYS A 191 -17.29 -19.50 5.02
N GLY A 192 -16.44 -20.27 4.33
CA GLY A 192 -16.87 -21.24 3.31
C GLY A 192 -17.14 -20.67 1.92
N GLU A 193 -17.14 -19.35 1.75
CA GLU A 193 -17.45 -18.71 0.46
C GLU A 193 -16.28 -18.75 -0.55
N PHE A 194 -16.62 -18.79 -1.85
CA PHE A 194 -15.66 -18.79 -2.98
C PHE A 194 -15.23 -17.37 -3.38
N ASP A 195 -14.88 -16.57 -2.39
CA ASP A 195 -14.57 -15.15 -2.56
C ASP A 195 -13.13 -14.81 -2.12
N LEU A 196 -12.27 -15.83 -2.10
CA LEU A 196 -10.84 -15.66 -1.91
C LEU A 196 -10.23 -15.07 -3.19
N ALA A 197 -9.53 -13.94 -3.05
CA ALA A 197 -8.84 -13.31 -4.17
C ALA A 197 -7.41 -12.91 -3.77
N ARG A 198 -6.50 -13.08 -4.73
CA ARG A 198 -5.14 -12.52 -4.69
C ARG A 198 -5.12 -11.26 -5.55
N THR A 199 -4.60 -10.16 -5.01
CA THR A 199 -4.36 -8.94 -5.79
C THR A 199 -2.89 -8.86 -6.16
N ASP A 200 -2.57 -8.41 -7.37
CA ASP A 200 -1.18 -8.15 -7.77
C ASP A 200 -0.48 -7.22 -6.78
N GLY A 201 0.71 -7.61 -6.34
CA GLY A 201 1.50 -6.84 -5.37
C GLY A 201 1.07 -6.99 -3.90
N GLN A 202 0.04 -7.78 -3.59
CA GLN A 202 -0.28 -8.19 -2.22
C GLN A 202 0.40 -9.52 -1.87
N ASP A 203 0.96 -9.57 -0.66
CA ASP A 203 1.51 -10.79 -0.08
C ASP A 203 0.37 -11.59 0.58
N GLY A 204 -0.33 -12.40 -0.22
CA GLY A 204 -1.35 -13.33 0.27
C GLY A 204 -2.68 -13.30 -0.47
N VAL A 205 -3.65 -14.01 0.11
CA VAL A 205 -5.01 -14.18 -0.39
C VAL A 205 -5.97 -13.65 0.64
N THR A 206 -6.94 -12.83 0.23
CA THR A 206 -7.93 -12.26 1.15
C THR A 206 -9.34 -12.57 0.65
N CYS A 207 -10.19 -13.05 1.56
CA CYS A 207 -11.61 -13.26 1.31
C CYS A 207 -12.30 -11.89 1.27
N GLN A 208 -13.01 -11.56 0.18
CA GLN A 208 -13.63 -10.24 0.04
C GLN A 208 -14.85 -10.09 0.94
N ASP A 209 -15.62 -11.17 1.11
CA ASP A 209 -16.72 -11.30 2.06
C ASP A 209 -16.28 -11.16 3.54
N CYS A 210 -15.71 -12.21 4.13
CA CYS A 210 -15.41 -12.18 5.58
C CYS A 210 -14.12 -11.43 5.94
N GLY A 211 -13.23 -11.15 4.99
CA GLY A 211 -11.94 -10.49 5.23
C GLY A 211 -10.84 -11.40 5.79
N HIS A 212 -11.09 -12.72 5.86
CA HIS A 212 -10.08 -13.69 6.26
C HIS A 212 -8.87 -13.62 5.32
N HIS A 213 -7.67 -13.58 5.89
CA HIS A 213 -6.42 -13.41 5.17
C HIS A 213 -5.54 -14.64 5.36
N LEU A 214 -5.00 -15.16 4.26
CA LEU A 214 -4.10 -16.31 4.21
C LEU A 214 -2.79 -15.88 3.56
N THR A 215 -1.67 -16.34 4.09
CA THR A 215 -0.43 -16.36 3.32
C THR A 215 -0.58 -17.28 2.12
N LEU A 216 0.25 -17.11 1.08
CA LEU A 216 0.20 -17.99 -0.10
C LEU A 216 0.43 -19.46 0.30
N ASP A 217 1.41 -19.72 1.17
CA ASP A 217 1.69 -21.08 1.66
C ASP A 217 0.49 -21.67 2.43
N ALA A 218 -0.17 -20.87 3.29
CA ALA A 218 -1.34 -21.33 4.02
C ALA A 218 -2.53 -21.60 3.09
N TYR A 219 -2.67 -20.83 2.00
CA TYR A 219 -3.66 -21.09 0.97
C TYR A 219 -3.35 -22.40 0.23
N ASP A 220 -2.11 -22.62 -0.18
CA ASP A 220 -1.70 -23.83 -0.91
C ASP A 220 -1.91 -25.09 -0.05
N GLU A 221 -1.55 -25.03 1.24
CA GLU A 221 -1.83 -26.10 2.20
C GLU A 221 -3.34 -26.37 2.34
N HIS A 222 -4.15 -25.31 2.42
CA HIS A 222 -5.60 -25.40 2.52
C HIS A 222 -6.22 -26.03 1.27
N ALA A 223 -5.83 -25.56 0.09
CA ALA A 223 -6.27 -26.10 -1.19
C ALA A 223 -5.86 -27.59 -1.34
N ALA A 224 -4.65 -27.95 -0.94
CA ALA A 224 -4.18 -29.34 -0.97
C ALA A 224 -4.93 -30.25 0.02
N ARG A 225 -5.34 -29.75 1.20
CA ARG A 225 -6.20 -30.50 2.13
C ARG A 225 -7.58 -30.75 1.53
N LEU A 226 -8.20 -29.74 0.94
CA LEU A 226 -9.51 -29.87 0.29
C LEU A 226 -9.47 -30.85 -0.87
N LEU A 227 -8.48 -30.74 -1.75
CA LEU A 227 -8.34 -31.66 -2.89
C LEU A 227 -8.20 -33.12 -2.43
N ARG A 228 -7.40 -33.38 -1.38
CA ARG A 228 -7.27 -34.72 -0.80
C ARG A 228 -8.60 -35.24 -0.25
N ALA A 229 -9.33 -34.41 0.49
CA ALA A 229 -10.64 -34.78 1.03
C ALA A 229 -11.65 -35.13 -0.08
N TYR A 230 -11.66 -34.38 -1.19
CA TYR A 230 -12.49 -34.69 -2.35
C TYR A 230 -12.09 -36.00 -3.03
N GLN A 231 -10.80 -36.27 -3.16
CA GLN A 231 -10.30 -37.51 -3.77
C GLN A 231 -10.62 -38.74 -2.92
N GLU A 232 -10.48 -38.63 -1.60
CA GLU A 232 -10.81 -39.70 -0.65
C GLU A 232 -12.32 -39.97 -0.62
N GLY A 233 -13.15 -38.92 -0.63
CA GLY A 233 -14.61 -39.05 -0.72
C GLY A 233 -15.07 -39.71 -2.02
N ALA A 234 -14.54 -39.27 -3.17
CA ALA A 234 -14.86 -39.85 -4.46
C ALA A 234 -14.43 -41.33 -4.58
N ALA A 235 -13.29 -41.69 -3.98
CA ALA A 235 -12.84 -43.09 -3.94
C ALA A 235 -13.74 -43.96 -3.06
N ALA A 236 -14.24 -43.44 -1.94
CA ALA A 236 -15.19 -44.14 -1.08
C ALA A 236 -16.55 -44.36 -1.75
N ASP A 237 -17.07 -43.34 -2.45
CA ASP A 237 -18.34 -43.44 -3.18
C ASP A 237 -18.23 -44.39 -4.39
N GLY A 238 -17.08 -44.41 -5.06
CA GLY A 238 -16.82 -45.32 -6.18
C GLY A 238 -16.59 -46.78 -5.79
N ALA A 239 -16.17 -47.07 -4.55
CA ALA A 239 -16.00 -48.44 -4.04
C ALA A 239 -17.31 -49.06 -3.52
N ALA A 240 -18.33 -48.24 -3.28
CA ALA A 240 -19.64 -48.66 -2.80
C ALA A 240 -20.66 -48.94 -3.94
N ALA A 241 -20.29 -48.62 -5.19
CA ALA A 241 -21.09 -48.84 -6.40
C ALA A 241 -20.67 -50.12 -7.13
#